data_AF-A0A1I6RVY8-F1
#
_entry.id   AF-A0A1I6RVY8-F1
#
_cell.length_a   1.000
_cell.length_b   1.000
_cell.length_c   1.000
_cell.angle_alpha   90.00
_cell.angle_beta   90.00
_cell.angle_gamma   90.00
#
_symmetry.space_group_name_H-M   'P 1'
#
loop_
_entity.id
_entity.type
_entity.pdbx_description
1 polymer ?
#
loop_
_entity_poly.entity_id
_entity_poly.type
_entity_poly.pdbx_seq_one_letter_code
_entity_poly.pdbx_strand_id
1 'polypeptide(L)' 'MNNMPLGLTFISVGILFLLLSITLSLPIALWAVLLSTSIILNISGTVILMRFIKTVPKVK' A
#
# COMPACT_ATOMS: atom_id res chain seq x y z
N MET A 1 -4.21 9.07 17.33
CA MET A 1 -4.15 9.67 15.97
C MET A 1 -4.95 8.80 15.02
N ASN A 2 -5.75 9.41 14.15
CA ASN A 2 -6.49 8.66 13.13
C ASN A 2 -5.48 8.09 12.11
N ASN A 3 -5.28 6.77 12.13
CA ASN A 3 -4.32 6.10 11.26
C ASN A 3 -4.92 5.71 9.90
N MET A 4 -6.20 6.03 9.66
CA MET A 4 -6.89 5.75 8.40
C MET A 4 -6.26 6.48 7.20
N PRO A 5 -5.98 7.81 7.24
CA PRO A 5 -5.36 8.50 6.12
C PRO A 5 -3.98 7.91 5.80
N LEU A 6 -3.22 7.56 6.84
CA LEU A 6 -1.91 6.94 6.69
C LEU A 6 -2.00 5.57 5.99
N GLY A 7 -2.93 4.71 6.41
CA GLY A 7 -3.17 3.42 5.74
C GLY A 7 -3.56 3.57 4.27
N LEU A 8 -4.43 4.53 3.96
CA LEU A 8 -4.81 4.85 2.59
C LEU A 8 -3.64 5.39 1.77
N THR A 9 -2.81 6.29 2.32
CA THR A 9 -1.60 6.79 1.65
C THR A 9 -0.65 5.66 1.30
N PHE A 10 -0.41 4.71 2.23
CA PHE A 10 0.44 3.55 1.97
C PHE A 10 -0.08 2.69 0.81
N ILE A 11 -1.39 2.43 0.78
CA ILE A 11 -2.02 1.68 -0.32
C ILE A 11 -1.90 2.47 -1.64
N SER A 12 -2.22 3.76 -1.64
CA SER A 12 -2.15 4.58 -2.86
C SER A 12 -0.72 4.64 -3.44
N VAL A 13 0.30 4.84 -2.60
CA VAL A 13 1.70 4.84 -3.05
C VAL A 13 2.13 3.45 -3.51
N GLY A 14 1.69 2.39 -2.81
CA GLY A 14 1.92 1.01 -3.23
C GLY A 14 1.33 0.72 -4.61
N ILE A 15 0.08 1.14 -4.88
CA ILE A 15 -0.57 1.00 -6.18
C ILE A 15 0.19 1.80 -7.26
N LEU A 16 0.64 3.01 -6.96
CA LEU A 16 1.45 3.80 -7.91
C LEU A 16 2.73 3.07 -8.31
N PHE A 17 3.48 2.53 -7.35
CA PHE A 17 4.68 1.75 -7.66
C PHE A 17 4.38 0.44 -8.40
N LEU A 18 3.26 -0.22 -8.10
CA LEU A 18 2.82 -1.40 -8.84
C LEU A 18 2.53 -1.05 -10.31
N LEU A 19 1.76 0.02 -10.55
CA LEU A 19 1.46 0.49 -11.90
C LEU A 19 2.72 0.92 -12.64
N LEU A 20 3.65 1.58 -11.95
CA LEU A 20 4.94 1.99 -12.51
C LEU A 20 5.79 0.78 -12.90
N SER A 21 5.79 -0.26 -12.06
CA SER A 21 6.48 -1.53 -12.33
C SER A 21 5.90 -2.26 -13.56
N ILE A 22 4.62 -2.09 -13.87
CA ILE A 22 3.98 -2.75 -15.02
C ILE A 22 4.12 -1.92 -16.30
N THR A 23 4.06 -0.59 -16.19
CA THR A 23 4.01 0.32 -17.34
C THR A 23 5.39 0.70 -17.87
N LEU A 24 6.41 0.80 -17.02
CA LEU A 24 7.77 1.12 -17.45
C LEU A 24 8.57 -0.15 -17.76
N SER A 25 9.22 -0.15 -18.93
CA SER A 25 10.33 -1.08 -19.18
C SER A 25 11.55 -0.64 -18.39
N LEU A 26 11.82 -1.33 -17.29
CA LEU A 26 12.95 -1.08 -16.41
C LEU A 26 13.93 -2.25 -16.43
N PRO A 27 15.23 -2.00 -16.15
CA PRO A 27 16.17 -3.06 -15.83
C PRO A 27 15.63 -3.96 -14.70
N ILE A 28 15.85 -5.27 -14.81
CA ILE A 28 15.27 -6.28 -13.91
C ILE A 28 15.49 -5.97 -12.42
N ALA A 29 16.65 -5.41 -12.07
CA ALA A 29 16.98 -5.04 -10.70
C ALA A 29 16.09 -3.90 -10.18
N LEU A 30 15.89 -2.84 -10.96
CA LEU A 30 15.04 -1.71 -10.59
C LEU A 30 13.57 -2.12 -10.56
N TRP A 31 13.15 -2.93 -11.52
CA TRP A 31 11.80 -3.50 -11.57
C TRP A 31 11.50 -4.34 -10.32
N ALA A 32 12.42 -5.23 -9.92
CA ALA A 32 12.25 -6.06 -8.74
C ALA A 32 12.13 -5.22 -7.46
N VAL A 33 12.95 -4.19 -7.30
CA VAL A 33 12.88 -3.27 -6.14
C VAL A 33 11.54 -2.53 -6.12
N LEU A 34 11.08 -2.01 -7.26
CA LEU A 34 9.78 -1.33 -7.38
C LEU A 34 8.63 -2.27 -7.02
N LEU A 35 8.63 -3.48 -7.56
CA LEU A 35 7.61 -4.48 -7.29
C LEU A 35 7.60 -4.89 -5.82
N SER A 36 8.75 -5.23 -5.23
CA SER A 36 8.84 -5.58 -3.82
C SER A 36 8.38 -4.45 -2.91
N THR A 37 8.78 -3.21 -3.22
CA THR A 37 8.34 -2.02 -2.48
C THR A 37 6.82 -1.85 -2.55
N SER A 38 6.22 -2.04 -3.74
CA SER A 38 4.78 -1.95 -3.93
C SER A 38 4.00 -2.96 -3.08
N ILE A 39 4.52 -4.19 -2.97
CA ILE A 39 3.92 -5.27 -2.17
C ILE A 39 3.98 -4.91 -0.69
N ILE A 40 5.15 -4.50 -0.19
CA ILE A 40 5.34 -4.14 1.22
C ILE A 40 4.44 -2.98 1.63
N LEU A 41 4.33 -1.95 0.78
CA LEU A 41 3.48 -0.78 1.04
C LEU A 41 1.99 -1.15 1.06
N ASN A 42 1.52 -1.95 0.11
CA ASN A 42 0.10 -2.37 0.06
C ASN A 42 -0.28 -3.28 1.22
N ILE A 43 0.58 -4.23 1.60
CA ILE A 43 0.34 -5.09 2.77
C ILE A 43 0.32 -4.25 4.05
N SER A 44 1.31 -3.39 4.24
CA SER A 44 1.41 -2.53 5.43
C SER A 44 0.22 -1.59 5.54
N GLY A 45 -0.16 -0.92 4.45
CA GLY A 45 -1.32 -0.04 4.39
C GLY A 45 -2.63 -0.78 4.67
N THR A 46 -2.80 -2.00 4.15
CA THR A 46 -3.96 -2.85 4.43
C THR A 46 -4.02 -3.27 5.90
N VAL A 47 -2.90 -3.64 6.51
CA VAL A 47 -2.83 -3.97 7.94
C VAL A 47 -3.22 -2.77 8.79
N ILE A 48 -2.73 -1.58 8.46
CA ILE A 48 -3.05 -0.33 9.15
C ILE A 48 -4.54 0.00 9.01
N LEU A 49 -5.09 -0.12 7.80
CA LEU A 49 -6.51 0.12 7.53
C LEU A 49 -7.40 -0.90 8.24
N MET A 50 -7.03 -2.18 8.26
CA MET A 50 -7.79 -3.23 8.93
C MET A 50 -7.82 -3.02 10.46
N ARG A 51 -6.70 -2.57 11.05
CA ARG A 51 -6.66 -2.17 12.47
C ARG A 51 -7.59 -0.99 12.75
N PHE A 52 -7.66 -0.02 11.84
CA PHE A 52 -8.59 1.09 11.96
C PHE A 52 -10.06 0.62 11.85
N ILE A 53 -10.42 -0.14 10.81
CA ILE A 53 -11.80 -0.63 10.62
C ILE A 53 -12.28 -1.46 11.82
N LYS A 54 -11.40 -2.28 12.40
CA LYS A 54 -11.71 -3.07 13.61
C LYS A 54 -11.89 -2.22 14.87
N THR A 55 -11.34 -1.00 14.90
CA THR A 55 -11.46 -0.07 16.03
C THR A 55 -12.59 0.94 15.86
N VAL A 56 -13.14 1.10 14.65
CA VAL A 56 -14.40 1.81 14.44
C VAL A 56 -15.53 0.96 15.05
N PRO A 57 -16.30 1.49 16.04
CA PRO A 57 -17.44 0.78 16.59
C PRO A 57 -18.40 0.42 15.45
N LYS A 58 -18.76 -0.86 15.32
CA LYS A 58 -19.87 -1.24 14.45
C LYS A 58 -21.12 -0.54 15.00
N VAL A 59 -21.63 0.45 14.28
CA VAL A 59 -22.96 1.00 14.54
C VAL A 59 -23.91 -0.18 14.39
N LYS A 60 -24.49 -0.60 15.53
CA LYS A 60 -25.46 -1.69 15.61
C LYS A 60 -26.83 -1.20 15.17
#